data_AF-A0A956SYB1-F1
#
_entry.id   AF-A0A956SYB1-F1
#
_cell.length_a   1.000
_cell.length_b   1.000
_cell.length_c   1.000
_cell.angle_alpha   90.00
_cell.angle_beta   90.00
_cell.angle_gamma   90.00
#
_symmetry.space_group_name_H-M   'P 1'
#
loop_
_entity.id
_entity.type
_entity.pdbx_description
1 polymer ?
#
loop_
_entity_poly.entity_id
_entity_poly.type
_entity_poly.pdbx_seq_one_letter_code
_entity_poly.pdbx_strand_id
1 'polypeptide(L)'
;MNVQAALGKTPGSDLQSRVARRLLGVAGKDPADHTILEENVTHLLCQLKEDYVRSLEALPQDKLMHGLNQVYANGPPHLGLKISRDIRQQPYSDAEVLARVEDLDGQFKTTAREIVDGNGSYPCRFFVAGSIEKGRFGARSDLDILCKAAPEWIKANRWEHSHADVSIQYLETDEVEKAVAAFAPTREVTLDDINQPNFLMNIYEDGVRKKGLALEDGHLVRVGEVVCREESVPDAARHVTWGLPMA
;
A
#
# COMPACT_ATOMS: atom_id res chain seq x y z
N MET A 1 8.67 13.87 -37.85
CA MET A 1 7.73 14.61 -36.99
C MET A 1 8.03 14.22 -35.56
N ASN A 2 8.69 15.11 -34.82
CA ASN A 2 9.08 14.90 -33.42
C ASN A 2 7.87 15.17 -32.52
N VAL A 3 7.35 14.13 -31.87
CA VAL A 3 6.37 14.27 -30.79
C VAL A 3 7.14 14.26 -29.48
N GLN A 4 7.78 15.39 -29.18
CA GLN A 4 8.12 15.79 -27.81
C GLN A 4 7.20 16.95 -27.48
N ALA A 5 5.95 16.64 -27.13
CA ALA A 5 4.99 17.62 -26.65
C ALA A 5 4.74 17.37 -25.16
N ALA A 6 5.36 18.22 -24.34
CA ALA A 6 4.85 18.73 -23.07
C ALA A 6 4.04 17.76 -22.18
N LEU A 7 4.74 16.92 -21.42
CA LEU A 7 4.19 16.38 -20.18
C LEU A 7 4.34 17.44 -19.08
N GLY A 8 3.22 17.89 -18.52
CA GLY A 8 3.17 18.81 -17.40
C GLY A 8 3.98 18.26 -16.23
N LYS A 9 5.06 18.94 -15.87
CA LYS A 9 5.90 18.55 -14.72
C LYS A 9 5.19 18.96 -13.44
N THR A 10 4.63 18.00 -12.72
CA THR A 10 4.33 18.17 -11.29
C THR A 10 5.68 18.25 -10.55
N PRO A 11 6.09 19.40 -9.97
CA PRO A 11 7.48 19.62 -9.57
C PRO A 11 8.03 18.71 -8.44
N GLY A 12 7.18 17.92 -7.79
CA GLY A 12 7.53 17.09 -6.62
C GLY A 12 7.39 15.57 -6.82
N SER A 13 7.21 15.06 -8.04
CA SER A 13 7.27 13.60 -8.31
C SER A 13 8.61 13.19 -8.91
N ASP A 14 9.19 14.05 -9.74
CA ASP A 14 10.41 13.80 -10.50
C ASP A 14 11.66 13.76 -9.58
N LEU A 15 11.76 14.70 -8.62
CA LEU A 15 12.85 14.70 -7.63
C LEU A 15 12.87 13.40 -6.80
N GLN A 16 11.72 13.03 -6.23
CA GLN A 16 11.55 11.86 -5.38
C GLN A 16 11.85 10.58 -6.15
N SER A 17 11.39 10.48 -7.40
CA SER A 17 11.68 9.34 -8.27
C SER A 17 13.17 9.22 -8.60
N ARG A 18 13.86 10.35 -8.86
CA ARG A 18 15.32 10.33 -9.05
C ARG A 18 16.07 9.88 -7.79
N VAL A 19 15.65 10.37 -6.61
CA VAL A 19 16.26 9.95 -5.34
C VAL A 19 16.00 8.48 -5.04
N ALA A 20 14.78 7.98 -5.30
CA ALA A 20 14.43 6.57 -5.16
C ALA A 20 15.34 5.67 -6.01
N ARG A 21 15.49 5.99 -7.32
CA ARG A 21 16.41 5.24 -8.20
C ARG A 21 17.83 5.22 -7.69
N ARG A 22 18.33 6.36 -7.20
CA ARG A 22 19.68 6.44 -6.63
C ARG A 22 19.83 5.59 -5.38
N LEU A 23 18.83 5.58 -4.50
CA LEU A 23 18.80 4.72 -3.31
C LEU A 23 18.83 3.23 -3.67
N LEU A 24 18.03 2.81 -4.65
CA LEU A 24 18.04 1.44 -5.17
C LEU A 24 19.40 1.08 -5.76
N GLY A 25 19.97 1.96 -6.59
CA GLY A 25 21.30 1.75 -7.18
C GLY A 25 22.41 1.63 -6.14
N VAL A 26 22.38 2.43 -5.06
CA VAL A 26 23.33 2.29 -3.92
C VAL A 26 23.15 0.95 -3.21
N ALA A 27 21.92 0.44 -3.12
CA ALA A 27 21.63 -0.87 -2.54
C ALA A 27 21.95 -2.04 -3.50
N GLY A 28 22.50 -1.78 -4.68
CA GLY A 28 22.82 -2.81 -5.67
C GLY A 28 21.57 -3.45 -6.29
N LYS A 29 20.49 -2.68 -6.42
CA LYS A 29 19.23 -3.11 -7.03
C LYS A 29 19.09 -2.51 -8.41
N ASP A 30 18.78 -3.35 -9.39
CA ASP A 30 18.49 -2.91 -10.75
C ASP A 30 17.06 -2.34 -10.78
N PRO A 31 16.87 -1.05 -11.12
CA PRO A 31 15.53 -0.47 -11.25
C PRO A 31 14.63 -1.19 -12.25
N ALA A 32 15.19 -1.90 -13.25
CA ALA A 32 14.39 -2.66 -14.22
C ALA A 32 13.60 -3.81 -13.58
N ASP A 33 14.17 -4.46 -12.56
CA ASP A 33 13.54 -5.60 -11.87
C ASP A 33 12.74 -5.17 -10.60
N HIS A 34 12.78 -3.88 -10.27
CA HIS A 34 12.32 -3.33 -8.99
C HIS A 34 11.45 -2.08 -9.19
N THR A 35 10.66 -2.02 -10.26
CA THR A 35 9.84 -0.85 -10.58
C THR A 35 8.77 -0.56 -9.52
N ILE A 36 8.19 -1.60 -8.90
CA ILE A 36 7.23 -1.49 -7.80
C ILE A 36 7.92 -1.00 -6.52
N LEU A 37 9.12 -1.51 -6.22
CA LEU A 37 9.91 -1.02 -5.08
C LEU A 37 10.33 0.45 -5.29
N GLU A 38 10.77 0.82 -6.50
CA GLU A 38 11.09 2.22 -6.85
C GLU A 38 9.88 3.12 -6.59
N GLU A 39 8.69 2.74 -7.06
CA GLU A 39 7.48 3.53 -6.88
C GLU A 39 7.07 3.64 -5.40
N ASN A 40 7.12 2.53 -4.65
CA ASN A 40 6.80 2.56 -3.23
C ASN A 40 7.79 3.45 -2.44
N VAL A 41 9.08 3.40 -2.76
CA VAL A 41 10.09 4.30 -2.17
C VAL A 41 9.85 5.75 -2.59
N THR A 42 9.54 5.99 -3.86
CA THR A 42 9.18 7.32 -4.38
C THR A 42 8.03 7.92 -3.58
N HIS A 43 6.98 7.12 -3.34
CA HIS A 43 5.84 7.54 -2.57
C HIS A 43 6.18 7.86 -1.11
N LEU A 44 7.02 7.05 -0.45
CA LEU A 44 7.47 7.34 0.92
C LEU A 44 8.29 8.64 0.98
N LEU A 45 9.10 8.93 -0.05
CA LEU A 45 9.84 10.18 -0.15
C LEU A 45 8.93 11.40 -0.37
N CYS A 46 7.78 11.24 -1.02
CA CYS A 46 6.78 12.32 -1.16
C CYS A 46 6.20 12.79 0.17
N GLN A 47 6.30 11.97 1.22
CA GLN A 47 5.85 12.32 2.58
C GLN A 47 6.93 13.07 3.39
N LEU A 48 8.15 13.19 2.85
CA LEU A 48 9.23 13.96 3.46
C LEU A 48 9.24 15.39 2.91
N LYS A 49 9.79 16.32 3.69
CA LYS A 49 9.98 17.71 3.25
C LYS A 49 10.83 17.74 1.98
N GLU A 50 10.42 18.53 1.00
CA GLU A 50 11.12 18.62 -0.29
C GLU A 50 12.60 19.01 -0.13
N ASP A 51 12.92 19.98 0.74
CA ASP A 51 14.31 20.39 1.03
C ASP A 51 15.18 19.24 1.54
N TYR A 52 14.59 18.33 2.33
CA TYR A 52 15.29 17.14 2.78
C TYR A 52 15.57 16.19 1.61
N VAL A 53 14.58 15.95 0.75
CA VAL A 53 14.78 15.12 -0.45
C VAL A 53 15.81 15.74 -1.39
N ARG A 54 15.82 17.08 -1.56
CA ARG A 54 16.86 17.81 -2.31
C ARG A 54 18.25 17.61 -1.68
N SER A 55 18.34 17.61 -0.36
CA SER A 55 19.62 17.34 0.32
C SER A 55 20.12 15.92 0.08
N LEU A 56 19.22 14.93 0.03
CA LEU A 56 19.56 13.56 -0.36
C LEU A 56 20.05 13.52 -1.81
N GLU A 57 19.39 14.24 -2.72
CA GLU A 57 19.82 14.34 -4.12
C GLU A 57 21.25 14.91 -4.26
N ALA A 58 21.63 15.86 -3.40
CA ALA A 58 22.97 16.46 -3.44
C ALA A 58 24.08 15.57 -2.84
N LEU A 59 23.75 14.52 -2.07
CA LEU A 59 24.76 13.69 -1.42
C LEU A 59 25.53 12.81 -2.42
N PRO A 60 26.84 12.59 -2.21
CA PRO A 60 27.60 11.54 -2.88
C PRO A 60 26.97 10.15 -2.69
N GLN A 61 27.18 9.26 -3.65
CA GLN A 61 26.58 7.93 -3.67
C GLN A 61 26.89 7.10 -2.41
N ASP A 62 28.13 7.16 -1.92
CA ASP A 62 28.60 6.47 -0.70
C ASP A 62 28.01 7.04 0.59
N LYS A 63 27.48 8.27 0.55
CA LYS A 63 26.87 8.97 1.70
C LYS A 63 25.35 8.90 1.71
N LEU A 64 24.71 8.53 0.59
CA LEU A 64 23.26 8.64 0.43
C LEU A 64 22.47 7.84 1.48
N MET A 65 22.85 6.59 1.72
CA MET A 65 22.19 5.74 2.73
C MET A 65 22.39 6.25 4.15
N HIS A 66 23.54 6.86 4.44
CA HIS A 66 23.77 7.49 5.73
C HIS A 66 22.88 8.71 5.91
N GLY A 67 22.78 9.56 4.88
CA GLY A 67 21.89 10.72 4.86
C GLY A 67 20.41 10.35 5.01
N LEU A 68 19.96 9.25 4.37
CA LEU A 68 18.62 8.72 4.55
C LEU A 68 18.33 8.37 6.01
N ASN A 69 19.31 7.90 6.79
CA ASN A 69 19.09 7.55 8.20
C ASN A 69 19.16 8.78 9.15
N GLN A 70 19.54 9.95 8.64
CA GLN A 70 19.54 11.20 9.41
C GLN A 70 18.18 11.93 9.41
N VAL A 71 17.07 11.24 9.12
CA VAL A 71 15.69 11.81 9.08
C VAL A 71 15.28 12.53 10.37
N TYR A 72 15.98 12.31 11.48
CA TYR A 72 15.68 12.87 12.80
C TYR A 72 15.39 14.38 12.83
N ALA A 73 15.92 15.17 11.88
CA ALA A 73 15.68 16.61 11.83
C ALA A 73 14.50 17.06 10.95
N ASN A 74 14.04 16.26 9.97
CA ASN A 74 13.23 16.78 8.85
C ASN A 74 12.05 15.90 8.38
N GLY A 75 11.79 14.76 9.01
CA GLY A 75 10.60 13.94 8.70
C GLY A 75 10.30 12.91 9.80
N PRO A 76 9.21 12.13 9.67
CA PRO A 76 8.90 11.07 10.59
C PRO A 76 10.00 9.98 10.54
N PRO A 77 10.72 9.68 11.64
CA PRO A 77 11.84 8.72 11.62
C PRO A 77 11.47 7.33 11.09
N HIS A 78 10.22 6.92 11.29
CA HIS A 78 9.72 5.64 10.84
C HIS A 78 9.72 5.49 9.30
N LEU A 79 9.60 6.57 8.53
CA LEU A 79 9.63 6.50 7.07
C LEU A 79 11.04 6.22 6.54
N GLY A 80 12.06 6.88 7.09
CA GLY A 80 13.46 6.59 6.73
C GLY A 80 13.86 5.16 7.08
N LEU A 81 13.45 4.68 8.26
CA LEU A 81 13.65 3.30 8.68
C LEU A 81 12.93 2.31 7.76
N LYS A 82 11.68 2.61 7.37
CA LYS A 82 10.91 1.79 6.42
C LYS A 82 11.62 1.70 5.07
N ILE A 83 12.00 2.84 4.48
CA ILE A 83 12.73 2.87 3.20
C ILE A 83 14.03 2.04 3.33
N SER A 84 14.81 2.28 4.38
CA SER A 84 16.09 1.57 4.63
C SER A 84 15.89 0.06 4.77
N ARG A 85 14.87 -0.38 5.50
CA ARG A 85 14.50 -1.80 5.61
C ARG A 85 14.16 -2.37 4.24
N ASP A 86 13.24 -1.73 3.52
CA ASP A 86 12.70 -2.22 2.26
C ASP A 86 13.77 -2.26 1.16
N ILE A 87 14.80 -1.41 1.18
CA ILE A 87 15.87 -1.44 0.16
C ILE A 87 17.12 -2.25 0.56
N ARG A 88 17.48 -2.32 1.85
CA ARG A 88 18.73 -2.97 2.30
C ARG A 88 18.53 -4.34 2.93
N GLN A 89 17.59 -4.44 3.86
CA GLN A 89 17.42 -5.64 4.67
C GLN A 89 16.55 -6.65 3.94
N GLN A 90 15.61 -6.10 3.17
CA GLN A 90 14.41 -6.79 2.79
C GLN A 90 13.92 -6.34 1.39
N PRO A 91 14.82 -6.21 0.39
CA PRO A 91 14.42 -5.88 -0.98
C PRO A 91 13.51 -6.95 -1.56
N TYR A 92 12.67 -6.54 -2.51
CA TYR A 92 11.77 -7.41 -3.26
C TYR A 92 11.72 -6.96 -4.72
N SER A 93 11.65 -7.94 -5.61
CA SER A 93 11.42 -7.78 -7.04
C SER A 93 9.94 -7.59 -7.37
N ASP A 94 9.66 -7.15 -8.59
CA ASP A 94 8.28 -6.98 -9.06
C ASP A 94 7.53 -8.32 -9.08
N ALA A 95 8.19 -9.40 -9.52
CA ALA A 95 7.63 -10.75 -9.53
C ALA A 95 7.25 -11.25 -8.13
N GLU A 96 8.04 -10.93 -7.09
CA GLU A 96 7.69 -11.27 -5.70
C GLU A 96 6.44 -10.53 -5.22
N VAL A 97 6.21 -9.29 -5.67
CA VAL A 97 4.97 -8.56 -5.34
C VAL A 97 3.77 -9.23 -6.00
N LEU A 98 3.87 -9.58 -7.29
CA LEU A 98 2.77 -10.18 -8.03
C LEU A 98 2.40 -11.57 -7.48
N ALA A 99 3.41 -12.40 -7.19
CA ALA A 99 3.20 -13.70 -6.55
C ALA A 99 2.55 -13.55 -5.16
N ARG A 100 2.92 -12.51 -4.41
CA ARG A 100 2.30 -12.22 -3.11
C ARG A 100 0.84 -11.79 -3.24
N VAL A 101 0.50 -10.97 -4.24
CA VAL A 101 -0.89 -10.57 -4.50
C VAL A 101 -1.74 -11.80 -4.85
N GLU A 102 -1.20 -12.73 -5.67
CA GLU A 102 -1.88 -13.98 -6.02
C GLU A 102 -2.09 -14.91 -4.81
N ASP A 103 -1.06 -15.11 -3.98
CA ASP A 103 -1.15 -15.89 -2.74
C ASP A 103 -2.25 -15.34 -1.81
N LEU A 104 -2.24 -14.03 -1.58
CA LEU A 104 -3.24 -13.36 -0.75
C LEU A 104 -4.65 -13.39 -1.35
N ASP A 105 -4.79 -13.43 -2.68
CA ASP A 105 -6.09 -13.56 -3.35
C ASP A 105 -6.72 -14.92 -3.01
N GLY A 106 -5.92 -15.99 -3.07
CA GLY A 106 -6.34 -17.34 -2.67
C GLY A 106 -6.71 -17.44 -1.18
N GLN A 107 -5.90 -16.84 -0.31
CA GLN A 107 -6.17 -16.79 1.13
C GLN A 107 -7.46 -16.01 1.42
N PHE A 108 -7.62 -14.81 0.86
CA PHE A 108 -8.80 -13.99 1.10
C PHE A 108 -10.09 -14.66 0.59
N LYS A 109 -10.06 -15.29 -0.59
CA LYS A 109 -11.20 -16.09 -1.09
C LYS A 109 -11.62 -17.19 -0.13
N THR A 110 -10.64 -17.88 0.45
CA THR A 110 -10.90 -18.95 1.41
C THR A 110 -11.50 -18.39 2.69
N THR A 111 -10.86 -17.37 3.28
CA THR A 111 -11.32 -16.75 4.53
C THR A 111 -12.69 -16.09 4.38
N ALA A 112 -12.95 -15.39 3.27
CA ALA A 112 -14.25 -14.77 3.01
C ALA A 112 -15.37 -15.82 2.91
N ARG A 113 -15.10 -16.97 2.30
CA ARG A 113 -16.07 -18.09 2.23
C ARG A 113 -16.32 -18.68 3.61
N GLU A 114 -15.28 -18.94 4.40
CA GLU A 114 -15.42 -19.45 5.77
C GLU A 114 -16.27 -18.51 6.65
N ILE A 115 -16.04 -17.19 6.53
CA ILE A 115 -16.84 -16.18 7.24
C ILE A 115 -18.30 -16.26 6.80
N VAL A 116 -18.59 -16.29 5.49
CA VAL A 116 -19.97 -16.33 4.98
C VAL A 116 -20.68 -17.61 5.41
N ASP A 117 -20.02 -18.77 5.26
CA ASP A 117 -20.59 -20.07 5.60
C ASP A 117 -20.84 -20.19 7.12
N GLY A 118 -19.93 -19.68 7.95
CA GLY A 118 -20.03 -19.69 9.40
C GLY A 118 -21.04 -18.67 9.96
N ASN A 119 -21.20 -17.52 9.29
CA ASN A 119 -22.05 -16.42 9.74
C ASN A 119 -23.56 -16.67 9.57
N GLY A 120 -23.93 -17.74 8.85
CA GLY A 120 -25.33 -18.10 8.61
C GLY A 120 -26.05 -17.08 7.72
N SER A 121 -27.30 -16.74 8.05
CA SER A 121 -28.16 -15.90 7.18
C SER A 121 -27.98 -14.39 7.36
N TYR A 122 -27.02 -13.94 8.17
CA TYR A 122 -26.81 -12.50 8.38
C TYR A 122 -26.04 -11.89 7.20
N PRO A 123 -26.41 -10.70 6.70
CA PRO A 123 -25.68 -10.07 5.60
C PRO A 123 -24.21 -9.77 5.94
N CYS A 124 -23.28 -10.40 5.23
CA CYS A 124 -21.86 -10.08 5.28
C CYS A 124 -21.53 -8.90 4.35
N ARG A 125 -20.67 -7.99 4.79
CA ARG A 125 -20.05 -6.97 3.94
C ARG A 125 -18.55 -7.00 4.11
N PHE A 126 -17.82 -6.93 3.01
CA PHE A 126 -16.36 -6.91 2.99
C PHE A 126 -15.87 -5.60 2.39
N PHE A 127 -14.80 -5.06 2.96
CA PHE A 127 -14.14 -3.86 2.44
C PHE A 127 -12.64 -4.11 2.36
N VAL A 128 -12.08 -3.93 1.17
CA VAL A 128 -10.62 -4.00 0.96
C VAL A 128 -10.04 -2.61 1.23
N ALA A 129 -8.99 -2.55 2.04
CA ALA A 129 -8.38 -1.31 2.48
C ALA A 129 -6.85 -1.32 2.28
N GLY A 130 -6.20 -0.26 2.77
CA GLY A 130 -4.76 -0.29 2.98
C GLY A 130 -3.92 -0.16 1.72
N SER A 131 -2.78 -0.85 1.71
CA SER A 131 -1.76 -0.63 0.67
C SER A 131 -2.17 -1.13 -0.72
N ILE A 132 -3.03 -2.16 -0.80
CA ILE A 132 -3.45 -2.76 -2.08
C ILE A 132 -4.37 -1.83 -2.87
N GLU A 133 -5.41 -1.28 -2.23
CA GLU A 133 -6.33 -0.31 -2.84
C GLU A 133 -5.63 0.99 -3.23
N LYS A 134 -4.55 1.33 -2.51
CA LYS A 134 -3.70 2.49 -2.81
C LYS A 134 -2.64 2.23 -3.89
N GLY A 135 -2.57 1.02 -4.44
CA GLY A 135 -1.53 0.63 -5.40
C GLY A 135 -0.10 0.74 -4.85
N ARG A 136 0.09 0.62 -3.52
CA ARG A 136 1.39 0.70 -2.81
C ARG A 136 1.79 -0.64 -2.20
N PHE A 137 1.29 -1.73 -2.77
CA PHE A 137 1.54 -3.08 -2.27
C PHE A 137 3.00 -3.48 -2.47
N GLY A 138 3.57 -4.20 -1.51
CA GLY A 138 4.92 -4.77 -1.60
C GLY A 138 4.90 -6.25 -1.27
N ALA A 139 6.01 -6.96 -1.51
CA ALA A 139 6.05 -8.43 -1.38
C ALA A 139 5.91 -8.94 0.07
N ARG A 140 5.97 -8.05 1.06
CA ARG A 140 5.72 -8.36 2.48
C ARG A 140 4.56 -7.56 3.08
N SER A 141 3.72 -6.98 2.24
CA SER A 141 2.48 -6.38 2.70
C SER A 141 1.52 -7.48 3.19
N ASP A 142 0.81 -7.15 4.26
CA ASP A 142 -0.42 -7.79 4.67
C ASP A 142 -1.61 -7.24 3.88
N LEU A 143 -2.71 -7.99 3.87
CA LEU A 143 -3.97 -7.58 3.28
C LEU A 143 -4.90 -7.06 4.38
N ASP A 144 -5.27 -5.78 4.31
CA ASP A 144 -6.20 -5.14 5.24
C ASP A 144 -7.65 -5.31 4.76
N ILE A 145 -8.46 -6.04 5.52
CA ILE A 145 -9.89 -6.26 5.25
C ILE A 145 -10.72 -5.76 6.43
N LEU A 146 -11.78 -5.00 6.14
CA LEU A 146 -12.85 -4.76 7.10
C LEU A 146 -14.01 -5.70 6.80
N CYS A 147 -14.62 -6.27 7.84
CA CYS A 147 -15.74 -7.19 7.69
C CYS A 147 -16.89 -6.82 8.63
N LYS A 148 -18.11 -6.67 8.09
CA LYS A 148 -19.34 -6.68 8.89
C LYS A 148 -19.97 -8.06 8.77
N ALA A 149 -20.26 -8.66 9.93
CA ALA A 149 -20.92 -9.96 10.09
C ALA A 149 -21.87 -9.90 11.30
N ALA A 150 -22.53 -11.01 11.63
CA ALA A 150 -23.45 -11.08 12.76
C ALA A 150 -22.70 -10.78 14.07
N PRO A 151 -23.22 -9.91 14.95
CA PRO A 151 -22.55 -9.55 16.19
C PRO A 151 -22.19 -10.74 17.08
N GLU A 152 -23.08 -11.72 17.21
CA GLU A 152 -22.83 -12.92 18.02
C GLU A 152 -21.78 -13.84 17.37
N TRP A 153 -21.74 -13.90 16.04
CA TRP A 153 -20.71 -14.65 15.32
C TRP A 153 -19.33 -13.99 15.49
N ILE A 154 -19.25 -12.65 15.38
CA ILE A 154 -18.00 -11.90 15.60
C ILE A 154 -17.47 -12.15 17.02
N LYS A 155 -18.32 -12.04 18.05
CA LYS A 155 -17.90 -12.27 19.44
C LYS A 155 -17.28 -13.65 19.64
N ALA A 156 -17.78 -14.67 18.93
CA ALA A 156 -17.28 -16.03 19.01
C ALA A 156 -16.00 -16.27 18.18
N ASN A 157 -15.90 -15.67 16.99
CA ASN A 157 -14.91 -16.07 15.97
C ASN A 157 -13.87 -15.00 15.62
N ARG A 158 -13.88 -13.82 16.27
CA ARG A 158 -13.01 -12.69 15.87
C ARG A 158 -11.51 -12.98 15.87
N TRP A 159 -11.06 -14.03 16.54
CA TRP A 159 -9.66 -14.44 16.61
C TRP A 159 -9.30 -15.60 15.68
N GLU A 160 -10.30 -16.25 15.07
CA GLU A 160 -10.10 -17.49 14.31
C GLU A 160 -9.65 -17.24 12.86
N HIS A 161 -9.99 -16.08 12.30
CA HIS A 161 -9.76 -15.76 10.89
C HIS A 161 -8.70 -14.69 10.64
N SER A 162 -7.97 -14.27 11.68
CA SER A 162 -6.76 -13.47 11.49
C SER A 162 -5.62 -14.40 11.10
N HIS A 163 -5.45 -14.62 9.80
CA HIS A 163 -4.23 -15.24 9.29
C HIS A 163 -3.07 -14.24 9.39
N ALA A 164 -1.84 -14.74 9.49
CA ALA A 164 -0.65 -13.87 9.63
C ALA A 164 -0.54 -12.81 8.52
N ASP A 165 -1.17 -13.07 7.37
CA ASP A 165 -1.03 -12.33 6.13
C ASP A 165 -2.32 -11.65 5.64
N VAL A 166 -3.49 -12.08 6.14
CA VAL A 166 -4.80 -11.44 5.89
C VAL A 166 -5.35 -10.93 7.22
N SER A 167 -5.25 -9.61 7.40
CA SER A 167 -5.69 -8.91 8.60
C SER A 167 -7.16 -8.52 8.47
N ILE A 168 -8.03 -9.20 9.22
CA ILE A 168 -9.47 -8.92 9.23
C ILE A 168 -9.83 -8.12 10.48
N GLN A 169 -10.37 -6.93 10.27
CA GLN A 169 -10.97 -6.12 11.32
C GLN A 169 -12.50 -6.18 11.24
N TYR A 170 -13.12 -6.71 12.29
CA TYR A 170 -14.57 -6.82 12.37
C TYR A 170 -15.21 -5.49 12.81
N LEU A 171 -16.25 -5.08 12.08
CA LEU A 171 -17.02 -3.87 12.34
C LEU A 171 -18.18 -4.19 13.30
N GLU A 172 -17.98 -3.93 14.59
CA GLU A 172 -18.99 -4.17 15.63
C GLU A 172 -20.07 -3.07 15.72
N THR A 173 -19.93 -1.99 14.95
CA THR A 173 -20.88 -0.87 14.91
C THR A 173 -21.91 -1.03 13.80
N ASP A 174 -23.08 -0.43 14.00
CA ASP A 174 -24.09 -0.27 12.94
C ASP A 174 -23.85 0.99 12.10
N GLU A 175 -23.00 1.91 12.56
CA GLU A 175 -22.49 3.05 11.79
C GLU A 175 -21.36 2.62 10.82
N VAL A 176 -21.60 1.60 10.00
CA VAL A 176 -20.59 0.96 9.13
C VAL A 176 -19.88 1.99 8.25
N GLU A 177 -20.63 2.88 7.59
CA GLU A 177 -20.07 3.87 6.66
C GLU A 177 -19.09 4.83 7.34
N LYS A 178 -19.38 5.24 8.59
CA LYS A 178 -18.50 6.11 9.37
C LYS A 178 -17.25 5.37 9.81
N ALA A 179 -17.38 4.10 10.20
CA ALA A 179 -16.23 3.27 10.54
C ALA A 179 -15.32 3.07 9.32
N VAL A 180 -15.89 2.71 8.17
CA VAL A 180 -15.17 2.50 6.90
C VAL A 180 -14.48 3.78 6.43
N ALA A 181 -15.12 4.94 6.57
CA ALA A 181 -14.52 6.23 6.19
C ALA A 181 -13.23 6.57 6.97
N ALA A 182 -13.06 6.05 8.19
CA ALA A 182 -11.83 6.24 8.96
C ALA A 182 -10.62 5.48 8.37
N PHE A 183 -10.85 4.49 7.52
CA PHE A 183 -9.82 3.68 6.85
C PHE A 183 -9.59 4.06 5.39
N ALA A 184 -10.24 5.13 4.92
CA ALA A 184 -10.23 5.51 3.51
C ALA A 184 -8.80 5.64 2.92
N PRO A 185 -8.61 5.28 1.64
CA PRO A 185 -9.58 4.70 0.73
C PRO A 185 -9.85 3.23 1.05
N THR A 186 -11.11 2.86 0.90
CA THR A 186 -11.63 1.50 1.05
C THR A 186 -12.55 1.21 -0.13
N ARG A 187 -12.65 -0.06 -0.51
CA ARG A 187 -13.54 -0.55 -1.56
C ARG A 187 -14.46 -1.60 -0.98
N GLU A 188 -15.76 -1.36 -0.97
CA GLU A 188 -16.73 -2.41 -0.68
C GLU A 188 -16.73 -3.43 -1.81
N VAL A 189 -16.74 -4.71 -1.45
CA VAL A 189 -16.69 -5.83 -2.39
C VAL A 189 -17.68 -6.91 -1.98
N THR A 190 -18.30 -7.54 -2.97
CA THR A 190 -19.23 -8.65 -2.78
C THR A 190 -18.49 -9.98 -2.85
N LEU A 191 -19.15 -11.07 -2.42
CA LEU A 191 -18.59 -12.41 -2.57
C LEU A 191 -18.43 -12.80 -4.06
N ASP A 192 -19.31 -12.30 -4.93
CA ASP A 192 -19.20 -12.51 -6.38
C ASP A 192 -17.99 -11.80 -6.98
N ASP A 193 -17.68 -10.59 -6.48
CA ASP A 193 -16.45 -9.87 -6.85
C ASP A 193 -15.22 -10.65 -6.38
N ILE A 194 -15.20 -11.06 -5.10
CA ILE A 194 -14.10 -11.79 -4.49
C ILE A 194 -13.82 -13.10 -5.25
N ASN A 195 -14.85 -13.80 -5.72
CA ASN A 195 -14.68 -15.05 -6.47
C ASN A 195 -14.22 -14.86 -7.92
N GLN A 196 -14.13 -13.63 -8.45
CA GLN A 196 -13.61 -13.41 -9.79
C GLN A 196 -12.13 -13.84 -9.87
N PRO A 197 -11.68 -14.31 -11.05
CA PRO A 197 -10.25 -14.50 -11.31
C PRO A 197 -9.48 -13.19 -11.11
N ASN A 198 -8.29 -13.27 -10.52
CA ASN A 198 -7.37 -12.13 -10.34
C ASN A 198 -7.98 -10.94 -9.58
N PHE A 199 -8.91 -11.19 -8.66
CA PHE A 199 -9.67 -10.14 -7.99
C PHE A 199 -8.78 -9.10 -7.27
N LEU A 200 -7.84 -9.53 -6.42
CA LEU A 200 -6.91 -8.61 -5.76
C LEU A 200 -5.93 -7.94 -6.73
N MET A 201 -5.54 -8.62 -7.81
CA MET A 201 -4.71 -8.02 -8.85
C MET A 201 -5.44 -6.86 -9.54
N ASN A 202 -6.72 -7.03 -9.85
CA ASN A 202 -7.54 -5.97 -10.44
C ASN A 202 -7.65 -4.76 -9.49
N ILE A 203 -7.81 -5.00 -8.18
CA ILE A 203 -7.79 -3.93 -7.17
C ILE A 203 -6.44 -3.21 -7.15
N TYR A 204 -5.34 -3.96 -7.16
CA TYR A 204 -3.99 -3.41 -7.16
C TYR A 204 -3.74 -2.56 -8.41
N GLU A 205 -4.08 -3.07 -9.60
CA GLU A 205 -3.95 -2.36 -10.87
C GLU A 205 -4.79 -1.08 -10.92
N ASP A 206 -6.01 -1.10 -10.38
CA ASP A 206 -6.81 0.11 -10.25
C ASP A 206 -6.13 1.16 -9.36
N GLY A 207 -5.57 0.75 -8.24
CA GLY A 207 -4.81 1.60 -7.34
C GLY A 207 -3.55 2.19 -8.00
N VAL A 208 -2.87 1.39 -8.82
CA VAL A 208 -1.73 1.81 -9.64
C VAL A 208 -2.17 2.81 -10.72
N ARG A 209 -3.29 2.55 -11.41
CA ARG A 209 -3.83 3.41 -12.47
C ARG A 209 -4.22 4.79 -11.98
N LYS A 210 -4.75 4.90 -10.76
CA LYS A 210 -5.04 6.19 -10.09
C LYS A 210 -3.79 7.08 -9.94
N LYS A 211 -2.58 6.52 -10.07
CA LYS A 211 -1.31 7.25 -10.02
C LYS A 211 -0.72 7.59 -11.39
N GLY A 212 -1.41 7.23 -12.48
CA GLY A 212 -0.89 7.39 -13.85
C GLY A 212 0.11 6.30 -14.25
N LEU A 213 0.04 5.13 -13.62
CA LEU A 213 0.89 3.97 -13.87
C LEU A 213 0.07 2.78 -14.41
N ALA A 214 0.74 1.80 -15.02
CA ALA A 214 0.15 0.52 -15.41
C ALA A 214 1.15 -0.61 -15.18
N LEU A 215 0.66 -1.84 -15.00
CA LEU A 215 1.49 -3.04 -15.07
C LEU A 215 1.57 -3.49 -16.54
N GLU A 216 2.78 -3.56 -17.08
CA GLU A 216 3.10 -4.11 -18.40
C GLU A 216 4.22 -5.15 -18.24
N ASP A 217 3.98 -6.37 -18.73
CA ASP A 217 4.91 -7.50 -18.60
C ASP A 217 5.43 -7.73 -17.16
N GLY A 218 4.58 -7.45 -16.17
CA GLY A 218 4.90 -7.61 -14.74
C GLY A 218 5.64 -6.44 -14.10
N HIS A 219 5.86 -5.34 -14.83
CA HIS A 219 6.57 -4.15 -14.36
C HIS A 219 5.69 -2.90 -14.41
N LEU A 220 5.94 -1.95 -13.51
CA LEU A 220 5.27 -0.65 -13.54
C LEU A 220 5.87 0.24 -14.62
N VAL A 221 4.99 0.72 -15.50
CA VAL A 221 5.30 1.72 -16.52
C VAL A 221 4.42 2.96 -16.33
N ARG A 222 4.91 4.11 -16.81
CA ARG A 222 4.14 5.37 -16.77
C ARG A 222 3.24 5.46 -17.99
N VAL A 223 1.95 5.72 -17.75
CA VAL A 223 0.93 5.85 -18.79
C VAL A 223 0.13 7.16 -18.70
N GLY A 224 0.35 7.99 -17.66
CA GLY A 224 -0.33 9.27 -17.48
C GLY A 224 0.44 10.28 -16.62
N GLU A 225 -0.20 11.40 -16.26
CA GLU A 225 0.38 12.40 -15.34
C GLU A 225 0.47 11.87 -13.90
N VAL A 226 1.57 12.21 -13.22
CA VAL A 226 1.85 11.70 -11.87
C VAL A 226 1.13 12.52 -10.81
N VAL A 227 0.29 11.84 -10.02
CA VAL A 227 -0.38 12.41 -8.86
C VAL A 227 0.33 11.95 -7.57
N CYS A 228 1.29 12.74 -7.09
CA CYS A 228 2.06 12.44 -5.87
C CYS A 228 1.41 12.93 -4.56
N ARG A 229 0.20 13.48 -4.59
CA ARG A 229 -0.48 13.98 -3.38
C ARG A 229 -1.59 13.02 -2.99
N GLU A 230 -1.40 12.31 -1.87
CA GLU A 230 -2.56 11.85 -1.09
C GLU A 230 -3.31 13.12 -0.66
N GLU A 231 -4.57 13.27 -1.07
CA GLU A 231 -5.47 14.22 -0.42
C GLU A 231 -5.42 13.92 1.07
N SER A 232 -4.96 14.88 1.86
CA SER A 232 -4.86 14.75 3.31
C SER A 232 -6.23 14.32 3.85
N VAL A 233 -6.29 13.15 4.49
CA VAL A 233 -7.45 12.78 5.31
C VAL A 233 -7.65 13.92 6.31
N PRO A 234 -8.86 14.52 6.40
CA PRO A 234 -9.12 15.58 7.36
C PRO A 234 -8.72 15.16 8.78
N ASP A 235 -8.12 16.07 9.54
CA ASP A 235 -7.59 15.85 10.91
C ASP A 235 -8.59 15.16 11.88
N ALA A 236 -9.88 15.15 11.57
CA ALA A 236 -10.94 14.53 12.35
C ALA A 236 -10.82 13.01 12.52
N ALA A 237 -10.01 12.30 11.73
CA ALA A 237 -9.83 10.84 11.86
C ALA A 237 -8.73 10.41 12.86
N ARG A 238 -7.99 11.34 13.47
CA ARG A 238 -6.81 11.03 14.32
C ARG A 238 -7.13 10.60 15.76
N HIS A 239 -8.40 10.56 16.16
CA HIS A 239 -8.82 10.18 17.51
C HIS A 239 -9.64 8.88 17.52
N VAL A 240 -8.99 7.77 17.17
CA VAL A 240 -9.41 6.46 17.67
C VAL A 240 -8.26 5.93 18.51
N THR A 241 -8.44 5.97 19.83
CA THR A 241 -7.50 5.42 20.81
C THR A 241 -7.37 3.91 20.62
N TRP A 242 -6.14 3.49 20.30
CA TRP A 242 -5.75 2.10 20.17
C TRP A 242 -5.65 1.45 21.56
N GLY A 243 -6.61 0.60 21.89
CA GLY A 243 -6.49 -0.34 23.00
C GLY A 243 -5.95 -1.67 22.48
N LEU A 244 -4.63 -1.79 22.32
CA LEU A 244 -3.98 -3.10 22.40
C LEU A 244 -3.82 -3.42 23.89
N PRO A 245 -4.41 -4.50 24.44
CA PRO A 245 -3.98 -4.98 25.73
C PRO A 245 -2.53 -5.47 25.57
N MET A 246 -1.61 -4.84 26.29
CA MET A 246 -0.32 -5.45 26.56
C MET A 246 -0.57 -6.77 27.30
N ALA A 247 0.11 -7.82 26.85
CA ALA A 247 0.23 -9.08 27.58
C ALA A 247 0.80 -8.86 28.98
#